data_AF-A0A6I4M4B9-F1
#
_entry.id   AF-A0A6I4M4B9-F1
#
_cell.length_a   1.000
_cell.length_b   1.000
_cell.length_c   1.000
_cell.angle_alpha   90.00
_cell.angle_beta   90.00
_cell.angle_gamma   90.00
#
_symmetry.space_group_name_H-M   'P 1'
#
loop_
_entity.id
_entity.type
_entity.pdbx_description
1 polymer ?
#
loop_
_entity_poly.entity_id
_entity_poly.type
_entity_poly.pdbx_seq_one_letter_code
_entity_poly.pdbx_strand_id
1 'polypeptide(L)'
;MSDEPAATPGPAPVPPAEAGGGEPGLPAGPPPEPTGDPRVDEAVARLGELAGRPVAEHVEIFEDVHQRLQDLLAGAERASAQGPSVQAGPAVPPPRPAFPDALRPRA
;
A
#
# COMPACT_ATOMS: atom_id res chain seq x y z
N MET A 1 -53.73 10.23 -29.54
CA MET A 1 -52.32 10.61 -29.31
C MET A 1 -51.96 10.03 -27.96
N SER A 2 -51.52 8.77 -27.83
CA SER A 2 -50.26 8.17 -28.28
C SER A 2 -49.04 8.97 -27.82
N ASP A 3 -48.52 8.63 -26.65
CA ASP A 3 -47.09 8.37 -26.46
C ASP A 3 -46.91 7.40 -25.28
N GLU A 4 -46.23 6.29 -25.56
CA GLU A 4 -45.83 5.23 -24.65
C GLU A 4 -44.37 5.49 -24.27
N PRO A 5 -44.01 5.74 -23.00
CA PRO A 5 -42.63 5.62 -22.60
C PRO A 5 -42.31 4.14 -22.40
N ALA A 6 -41.47 3.62 -23.30
CA ALA A 6 -40.92 2.29 -23.30
C ALA A 6 -40.47 1.84 -21.90
N ALA A 7 -41.16 0.83 -21.36
CA ALA A 7 -40.69 0.09 -20.20
C ALA A 7 -39.46 -0.71 -20.61
N THR A 8 -38.27 -0.16 -20.35
CA THR A 8 -37.02 -0.90 -20.42
C THR A 8 -37.16 -2.14 -19.53
N PRO A 9 -37.03 -3.38 -20.03
CA PRO A 9 -37.08 -4.55 -19.17
C PRO A 9 -35.94 -4.43 -18.15
N GLY A 10 -36.29 -4.31 -16.87
CA GLY A 10 -35.31 -4.38 -15.79
C GLY A 10 -34.53 -5.69 -15.85
N PRO A 11 -33.28 -5.73 -15.34
CA PRO A 11 -32.51 -6.96 -15.32
C PRO A 11 -33.35 -8.06 -14.65
N ALA A 12 -33.47 -9.20 -15.32
CA ALA A 12 -34.17 -10.36 -14.78
C ALA A 12 -33.64 -10.67 -13.36
N PRO A 13 -34.51 -11.11 -12.42
CA PRO A 13 -34.04 -11.53 -11.11
C PRO A 13 -33.03 -12.66 -11.33
N VAL A 14 -31.78 -12.41 -10.96
CA VAL A 14 -30.80 -13.49 -10.83
C VAL A 14 -31.41 -14.49 -9.84
N PRO A 15 -31.49 -15.78 -10.16
CA PRO A 15 -31.93 -16.77 -9.19
C PRO A 15 -31.04 -16.65 -7.95
N PRO A 16 -31.55 -16.90 -6.73
CA PRO A 16 -30.70 -16.99 -5.56
C PRO A 16 -29.64 -18.04 -5.89
N ALA A 17 -28.38 -17.61 -5.98
CA ALA A 17 -27.26 -18.51 -6.16
C ALA A 17 -27.39 -19.56 -5.05
N GLU A 18 -27.74 -20.77 -5.45
CA GLU A 18 -27.85 -21.89 -4.53
C GLU A 18 -26.50 -22.03 -3.84
N ALA A 19 -26.51 -21.81 -2.53
CA ALA A 19 -25.39 -22.10 -1.67
C ALA A 19 -25.01 -23.58 -1.84
N GLY A 20 -23.79 -23.86 -2.34
CA GLY A 20 -23.23 -25.21 -2.28
C GLY A 20 -22.68 -25.79 -3.59
N GLY A 21 -21.94 -25.01 -4.39
CA GLY A 21 -21.07 -25.56 -5.42
C GLY A 21 -19.65 -25.10 -5.16
N GLY A 22 -18.84 -25.90 -4.47
CA GLY A 22 -17.40 -25.67 -4.43
C GLY A 22 -16.87 -25.70 -5.85
N GLU A 23 -16.65 -24.53 -6.45
CA GLU A 23 -15.85 -24.43 -7.67
C GLU A 23 -14.55 -25.21 -7.39
N PRO A 24 -14.10 -26.10 -8.30
CA PRO A 24 -12.89 -26.87 -8.08
C PRO A 24 -11.79 -25.89 -7.70
N GLY A 25 -11.40 -25.94 -6.42
CA GLY A 25 -10.65 -24.87 -5.77
C GLY A 25 -9.43 -24.58 -6.61
N LEU A 26 -9.41 -23.40 -7.24
CA LEU A 26 -8.19 -22.95 -7.88
C LEU A 26 -7.10 -23.07 -6.82
N PRO A 27 -5.96 -23.72 -7.15
CA PRO A 27 -4.90 -23.88 -6.18
C PRO A 27 -4.58 -22.50 -5.63
N ALA A 28 -4.53 -22.39 -4.30
CA ALA A 28 -4.05 -21.17 -3.66
C ALA A 28 -2.72 -20.82 -4.35
N GLY A 29 -2.64 -19.61 -4.91
CA GLY A 29 -1.48 -19.16 -5.65
C GLY A 29 -0.21 -19.33 -4.81
N PRO A 30 0.98 -19.34 -5.45
CA PRO A 30 2.23 -19.40 -4.71
C PRO A 30 2.27 -18.28 -3.65
N PRO A 31 2.84 -18.55 -2.46
CA PRO A 31 2.92 -17.54 -1.42
C PRO A 31 3.68 -16.33 -1.94
N PRO A 32 3.30 -15.11 -1.51
CA PRO A 32 3.96 -13.89 -1.94
C PRO A 32 5.44 -13.92 -1.53
N GLU A 33 6.30 -13.31 -2.36
CA GLU A 33 7.70 -13.12 -1.99
C GLU A 33 7.82 -12.18 -0.78
N PRO A 34 8.78 -12.43 0.13
CA PRO A 34 8.96 -11.59 1.31
C PRO A 34 9.36 -10.17 0.91
N THR A 35 8.71 -9.21 1.55
CA THR A 35 8.89 -7.77 1.35
C THR A 35 10.16 -7.25 2.02
N GLY A 36 10.71 -8.01 2.97
CA GLY A 36 11.91 -7.66 3.73
C GLY A 36 11.65 -6.86 5.00
N ASP A 37 10.40 -6.47 5.29
CA ASP A 37 9.97 -6.01 6.61
C ASP A 37 9.13 -7.10 7.29
N PRO A 38 9.59 -7.66 8.43
CA PRO A 38 8.93 -8.79 9.05
C PRO A 38 7.50 -8.47 9.53
N ARG A 39 7.17 -7.20 9.79
CA ARG A 39 5.82 -6.79 10.20
C ARG A 39 4.87 -6.76 9.01
N VAL A 40 5.37 -6.36 7.84
CA VAL A 40 4.61 -6.42 6.58
C VAL A 40 4.40 -7.88 6.18
N ASP A 41 5.45 -8.70 6.25
CA ASP A 41 5.39 -10.12 5.90
C ASP A 41 4.40 -10.89 6.78
N GLU A 42 4.36 -10.60 8.10
CA GLU A 42 3.38 -11.19 9.02
C GLU A 42 1.94 -10.75 8.69
N ALA A 43 1.73 -9.47 8.36
CA ALA A 43 0.41 -8.97 7.97
C ALA A 43 -0.09 -9.65 6.69
N VAL A 44 0.79 -9.83 5.70
CA VAL A 44 0.45 -10.48 4.43
C VAL A 44 0.24 -11.99 4.59
N ALA A 45 1.01 -12.66 5.47
CA ALA A 45 0.85 -14.09 5.75
C ALA A 45 -0.57 -14.45 6.23
N ARG A 46 -1.26 -13.52 6.90
CA ARG A 46 -2.65 -13.70 7.37
C ARG A 46 -3.65 -13.93 6.23
N LEU A 47 -3.36 -13.47 5.02
CA LEU A 47 -4.21 -13.76 3.85
C LEU A 47 -4.26 -15.25 3.51
N GLY A 48 -3.27 -16.04 3.94
CA GLY A 48 -3.29 -17.50 3.79
C GLY A 48 -4.47 -18.17 4.51
N GLU A 49 -4.98 -17.56 5.58
CA GLU A 49 -6.13 -18.06 6.36
C GLU A 49 -7.46 -17.97 5.59
N LEU A 50 -7.52 -17.22 4.48
CA LEU A 50 -8.72 -17.10 3.65
C LEU A 50 -9.06 -18.41 2.93
N ALA A 51 -8.05 -19.25 2.66
CA ALA A 51 -8.23 -20.50 1.95
C ALA A 51 -9.14 -21.44 2.74
N GLY A 52 -10.29 -21.80 2.16
CA GLY A 52 -11.27 -22.71 2.78
C GLY A 52 -12.22 -22.04 3.78
N ARG A 53 -12.11 -20.73 4.03
CA ARG A 53 -13.10 -19.96 4.81
C ARG A 53 -14.25 -19.48 3.92
N PRO A 54 -15.46 -19.29 4.47
CA PRO A 54 -16.57 -18.71 3.70
C PRO A 54 -16.28 -17.25 3.36
N VAL A 55 -16.75 -16.82 2.19
CA VAL A 55 -16.50 -15.47 1.64
C VAL A 55 -16.97 -14.35 2.58
N ALA A 56 -18.03 -14.57 3.36
CA ALA A 56 -18.51 -13.61 4.35
C ALA A 56 -17.44 -13.28 5.42
N GLU A 57 -16.60 -14.24 5.78
CA GLU A 57 -15.51 -14.06 6.76
C GLU A 57 -14.26 -13.43 6.14
N HIS A 58 -14.16 -13.37 4.80
CA HIS A 58 -12.99 -12.82 4.13
C HIS A 58 -12.84 -11.32 4.36
N VAL A 59 -13.96 -10.60 4.42
CA VAL A 59 -13.98 -9.15 4.63
C VAL A 59 -13.28 -8.79 5.93
N GLU A 60 -13.57 -9.49 7.03
CA GLU A 60 -12.96 -9.21 8.32
C GLU A 60 -11.43 -9.38 8.30
N ILE A 61 -10.93 -10.39 7.57
CA ILE A 61 -9.48 -10.60 7.41
C ILE A 61 -8.87 -9.50 6.54
N PHE A 62 -9.51 -9.15 5.43
CA PHE A 62 -9.00 -8.09 4.55
C PHE A 62 -8.93 -6.74 5.25
N GLU A 63 -9.95 -6.38 6.03
CA GLU A 63 -9.97 -5.14 6.81
C GLU A 63 -8.87 -5.12 7.88
N ASP A 64 -8.66 -6.23 8.60
CA ASP A 64 -7.57 -6.35 9.58
C ASP A 64 -6.20 -6.16 8.92
N VAL A 65 -5.95 -6.84 7.79
CA VAL A 65 -4.68 -6.73 7.06
C VAL A 65 -4.49 -5.30 6.54
N HIS A 66 -5.51 -4.69 5.96
CA HIS A 66 -5.44 -3.30 5.50
C HIS A 66 -5.15 -2.32 6.65
N GLN A 67 -5.86 -2.45 7.78
CA GLN A 67 -5.67 -1.57 8.92
C GLN A 67 -4.26 -1.67 9.48
N ARG A 68 -3.70 -2.89 9.55
CA ARG A 68 -2.35 -3.12 10.03
C ARG A 68 -1.30 -2.54 9.09
N LEU A 69 -1.44 -2.73 7.79
CA LEU A 69 -0.53 -2.15 6.79
C LEU A 69 -0.59 -0.62 6.83
N GLN A 70 -1.77 -0.03 6.98
CA GLN A 70 -1.92 1.42 7.12
C GLN A 70 -1.25 1.95 8.38
N ASP A 71 -1.38 1.28 9.53
CA ASP A 71 -0.71 1.68 10.76
C ASP A 71 0.82 1.64 10.62
N LEU A 72 1.36 0.57 10.02
CA LEU A 72 2.79 0.43 9.74
C LEU A 72 3.30 1.56 8.85
N LEU A 73 2.57 1.90 7.78
CA LEU A 73 2.90 3.00 6.88
C LEU A 73 2.86 4.35 7.59
N ALA A 74 1.81 4.61 8.38
CA ALA A 74 1.69 5.83 9.17
C ALA A 74 2.80 5.94 10.22
N GLY A 75 3.21 4.83 10.83
CA GLY A 75 4.34 4.78 11.76
C GLY A 75 5.67 5.07 11.09
N ALA A 76 5.88 4.55 9.87
CA ALA A 76 7.08 4.80 9.08
C ALA A 76 7.18 6.26 8.60
N GLU A 77 6.08 6.85 8.14
CA GLU A 77 6.01 8.28 7.74
C GLU A 77 6.31 9.21 8.92
N ARG A 78 5.78 8.88 10.11
CA ARG A 78 6.16 9.56 11.34
C ARG A 78 7.66 9.40 11.59
N ALA A 79 8.20 8.18 11.67
CA ALA A 79 9.61 7.97 11.96
C ALA A 79 10.57 8.71 10.99
N SER A 80 10.20 8.83 9.71
CA SER A 80 10.97 9.59 8.73
C SER A 80 10.83 11.12 8.92
N ALA A 81 9.65 11.63 9.28
CA ALA A 81 9.45 13.03 9.64
C ALA A 81 10.15 13.42 10.96
N GLN A 82 10.38 12.46 11.86
CA GLN A 82 11.16 12.64 13.11
C GLN A 82 12.66 12.29 12.95
N GLY A 83 13.15 12.08 11.72
CA GLY A 83 14.56 11.82 11.43
C GLY A 83 15.51 12.83 12.09
N PRO A 84 16.77 12.43 12.36
CA PRO A 84 17.64 13.14 13.30
C PRO A 84 17.69 14.60 12.87
N SER A 85 17.30 15.50 13.78
CA SER A 85 17.75 16.88 13.67
C SER A 85 19.25 16.77 13.49
N VAL A 86 19.70 17.02 12.26
CA VAL A 86 21.10 17.15 11.91
C VAL A 86 21.51 18.35 12.74
N GLN A 87 21.93 18.08 13.97
CA GLN A 87 22.37 19.08 14.90
C GLN A 87 23.50 19.77 14.15
N ALA A 88 23.24 21.00 13.75
CA ALA A 88 24.18 21.80 12.99
C ALA A 88 25.47 21.87 13.81
N GLY A 89 26.44 21.07 13.42
CA GLY A 89 27.79 21.03 13.95
C GLY A 89 28.75 20.66 12.82
N PRO A 90 29.96 21.23 12.84
CA PRO A 90 30.24 22.66 12.72
C PRO A 90 30.17 23.12 11.24
N ALA A 91 30.07 24.43 11.02
CA ALA A 91 30.09 25.06 9.70
C ALA A 91 31.18 24.47 8.78
N VAL A 92 30.76 24.00 7.60
CA VAL A 92 31.67 23.78 6.47
C VAL A 92 32.38 25.10 6.19
N PRO A 93 33.71 25.21 6.33
CA PRO A 93 34.40 26.44 5.95
C PRO A 93 34.21 26.64 4.43
N PRO A 94 34.00 27.89 3.96
CA PRO A 94 33.82 28.13 2.54
C PRO A 94 35.04 27.63 1.77
N PRO A 95 34.87 27.16 0.52
CA PRO A 95 35.99 26.74 -0.30
C PRO A 95 37.00 27.89 -0.39
N ARG A 96 38.24 27.63 0.01
CA ARG A 96 39.32 28.60 -0.14
C ARG A 96 39.37 29.00 -1.62
N PRO A 97 39.33 30.29 -1.98
CA PRO A 97 39.47 30.69 -3.36
C PRO A 97 40.81 30.17 -3.89
N ALA A 98 40.76 29.46 -5.02
CA ALA A 98 41.89 28.77 -5.64
C ALA A 98 42.92 29.70 -6.31
N PHE A 99 42.86 31.00 -6.06
CA PHE A 99 43.73 31.99 -6.69
C PHE A 99 44.44 32.83 -5.64
N PRO A 100 45.78 32.74 -5.53
CA PRO A 100 46.53 33.69 -4.72
C PRO A 100 46.41 35.08 -5.35
N ASP A 101 46.10 36.09 -4.53
CA ASP A 101 46.00 37.52 -4.88
C ASP A 101 47.34 38.14 -5.36
N ALA A 102 48.35 37.31 -5.64
CA ALA A 102 49.67 37.71 -6.13
C ALA A 102 49.72 37.97 -7.65
N LEU A 103 48.61 37.78 -8.38
CA LEU A 103 48.52 37.99 -9.83
C LEU A 103 47.54 39.10 -10.23
N ARG A 104 47.20 40.03 -9.34
CA ARG A 104 46.50 41.25 -9.76
C ARG A 104 47.53 42.22 -10.37
N PRO A 105 47.45 42.54 -11.68
CA PRO A 105 48.26 43.60 -12.26
C PRO A 105 47.87 44.92 -11.61
N ARG A 106 48.88 45.65 -11.11
CA ARG A 106 48.71 47.00 -10.55
C ARG A 106 48.32 47.94 -11.70
N ALA A 107 47.06 48.34 -11.73
CA ALA A 107 46.62 49.48 -12.53
C ALA A 107 47.03 50.79 -11.86
#